data_AF-A0A346YIR9-F1
#
_entry.id   AF-A0A346YIR9-F1
#
_cell.length_a   1.000
_cell.length_b   1.000
_cell.length_c   1.000
_cell.angle_alpha   90.00
_cell.angle_beta   90.00
_cell.angle_gamma   90.00
#
_symmetry.space_group_name_H-M   'P 1'
#
loop_
_entity.id
_entity.type
_entity.pdbx_description
1 polymer ?
#
loop_
_entity_poly.entity_id
_entity_poly.type
_entity_poly.pdbx_seq_one_letter_code
_entity_poly.pdbx_strand_id
1 'polypeptide(L)'
;MTTRNTLAAGPRDRRTMPLGDDIMVQNEEEWRRLAAEEDKEPYLPGYTYGEFKALSERQKSREYQKLTQHVTSFLGFWKTCNLSACRRARACRGFLTEAQYNSDPRYHSSYPPCVGPRGARQQEVLASFNAAFGYPPDEEDEPKYAGRGPDGGPEFG
;
A
#
# COMPACT_ATOMS: atom_id res chain seq x y z
N MET A 1 73.47 40.45 -28.35
CA MET A 1 73.48 39.92 -26.98
C MET A 1 72.51 40.80 -26.19
N THR A 2 71.34 40.40 -25.69
CA THR A 2 70.92 39.11 -25.14
C THR A 2 69.38 39.08 -25.02
N THR A 3 68.79 38.04 -25.60
CA THR A 3 67.52 37.31 -25.30
C THR A 3 66.15 37.99 -25.07
N ARG A 4 65.20 37.58 -25.93
CA ARG A 4 63.79 37.29 -25.60
C ARG A 4 63.69 36.22 -24.51
N ASN A 5 62.72 36.33 -23.59
CA ASN A 5 61.76 35.26 -23.23
C ASN A 5 61.01 35.60 -21.94
N THR A 6 59.68 35.67 -22.03
CA THR A 6 58.80 35.41 -20.88
C THR A 6 57.77 34.35 -21.31
N LEU A 7 58.14 33.10 -21.05
CA LEU A 7 57.27 31.95 -20.80
C LEU A 7 56.48 32.22 -19.50
N ALA A 8 55.31 31.69 -19.16
CA ALA A 8 54.57 30.54 -19.66
C ALA A 8 53.07 30.74 -19.31
N ALA A 9 52.18 30.39 -20.23
CA ALA A 9 50.79 30.10 -19.89
C ALA A 9 50.75 28.73 -19.20
N GLY A 10 50.43 28.70 -17.90
CA GLY A 10 50.22 27.46 -17.16
C GLY A 10 48.96 26.72 -17.64
N PRO A 11 48.95 25.38 -17.63
CA PRO A 11 47.81 24.59 -18.09
C PRO A 11 46.63 24.77 -17.12
N ARG A 12 45.49 25.18 -17.65
CA ARG A 12 44.20 25.06 -16.95
C ARG A 12 43.90 23.56 -16.82
N ASP A 13 44.18 23.02 -15.65
CA ASP A 13 43.70 21.72 -15.21
C ASP A 13 42.17 21.78 -15.16
N ARG A 14 41.55 21.47 -16.29
CA ARG A 14 40.11 21.31 -16.43
C ARG A 14 39.81 19.93 -15.87
N ARG A 15 39.83 19.83 -14.54
CA ARG A 15 39.35 18.67 -13.80
C ARG A 15 37.85 18.59 -14.04
N THR A 16 37.46 17.82 -15.06
CA THR A 16 36.08 17.43 -15.32
C THR A 16 35.57 16.75 -14.05
N MET A 17 34.72 17.44 -13.30
CA MET A 17 34.02 16.82 -12.19
C MET A 17 33.05 15.78 -12.80
N PRO A 18 33.11 14.50 -12.42
CA PRO A 18 32.08 13.53 -12.81
C PRO A 18 30.86 13.82 -11.94
N LEU A 19 30.13 14.88 -12.28
CA LEU A 19 28.91 15.29 -11.58
C LEU A 19 27.73 15.02 -12.51
N GLY A 20 27.28 13.77 -12.51
CA GLY A 20 26.08 13.36 -13.22
C GLY A 20 25.83 11.87 -13.07
N ASP A 21 26.78 11.06 -13.54
CA ASP A 21 26.53 9.63 -13.68
C ASP A 21 26.71 8.87 -12.36
N ASP A 22 27.75 9.14 -11.58
CA ASP A 22 28.03 8.41 -10.33
C ASP A 22 26.99 8.68 -9.22
N ILE A 23 26.43 9.90 -9.14
CA ILE A 23 25.40 10.26 -8.13
C ILE A 23 24.05 9.64 -8.50
N MET A 24 23.70 9.62 -9.80
CA MET A 24 22.45 9.01 -10.26
C MET A 24 22.51 7.48 -10.17
N VAL A 25 23.67 6.87 -10.45
CA VAL A 25 23.89 5.43 -10.29
C VAL A 25 23.82 4.99 -8.82
N GLN A 26 24.41 5.76 -7.88
CA GLN A 26 24.28 5.47 -6.45
C GLN A 26 22.82 5.59 -5.96
N ASN A 27 22.09 6.59 -6.45
CA ASN A 27 20.66 6.75 -6.17
C ASN A 27 19.85 5.55 -6.72
N GLU A 28 20.10 5.10 -7.95
CA GLU A 28 19.44 3.93 -8.54
C GLU A 28 19.75 2.60 -7.82
N GLU A 29 20.98 2.41 -7.37
CA GLU A 29 21.37 1.22 -6.62
C GLU A 29 20.71 1.20 -5.23
N GLU A 30 20.64 2.35 -4.57
CA GLU A 30 19.90 2.50 -3.31
C GLU A 30 18.39 2.29 -3.49
N TRP A 31 17.78 2.82 -4.55
CA TRP A 31 16.39 2.54 -4.90
C TRP A 31 16.15 1.05 -5.15
N ARG A 32 17.07 0.37 -5.84
CA ARG A 32 17.01 -1.07 -6.06
C ARG A 32 17.13 -1.86 -4.76
N ARG A 33 17.98 -1.42 -3.83
CA ARG A 33 18.10 -2.03 -2.49
C ARG A 33 16.80 -1.87 -1.71
N LEU A 34 16.25 -0.66 -1.62
CA LEU A 34 14.99 -0.39 -0.92
C LEU A 34 13.81 -1.16 -1.52
N ALA A 35 13.71 -1.23 -2.85
CA ALA A 35 12.68 -2.03 -3.51
C ALA A 35 12.84 -3.53 -3.21
N ALA A 36 14.08 -4.04 -3.15
CA ALA A 36 14.34 -5.44 -2.80
C ALA A 36 14.10 -5.74 -1.31
N GLU A 37 14.14 -4.73 -0.44
CA GLU A 37 13.74 -4.83 0.97
C GLU A 37 12.21 -4.82 1.09
N GLU A 38 11.53 -3.87 0.44
CA GLU A 38 10.07 -3.79 0.38
C GLU A 38 9.46 -5.08 -0.17
N ASP A 39 10.04 -5.64 -1.25
CA ASP A 39 9.55 -6.88 -1.86
C ASP A 39 9.61 -8.10 -0.91
N LYS A 40 10.43 -8.06 0.14
CA LYS A 40 10.54 -9.12 1.17
C LYS A 40 9.57 -8.92 2.34
N GLU A 41 8.93 -7.76 2.45
CA GLU A 41 8.01 -7.49 3.55
C GLU A 41 6.79 -8.40 3.49
N PRO A 42 6.37 -9.02 4.61
CA PRO A 42 5.12 -9.75 4.67
C PRO A 42 3.93 -8.84 4.35
N TYR A 43 3.09 -9.20 3.38
CA TYR A 43 1.98 -8.36 2.92
C TYR A 43 0.61 -8.98 3.16
N LEU A 44 0.41 -10.22 2.72
CA LEU A 44 -0.81 -11.01 2.96
C LEU A 44 -0.43 -12.38 3.50
N PRO A 45 -1.38 -13.10 4.14
CA PRO A 45 -1.13 -14.47 4.57
C PRO A 45 -0.60 -15.33 3.41
N GLY A 46 0.65 -15.76 3.52
CA GLY A 46 1.34 -16.58 2.53
C GLY A 46 1.99 -15.83 1.36
N TYR A 47 2.12 -14.51 1.42
CA TYR A 47 2.79 -13.70 0.38
C TYR A 47 3.63 -12.57 0.97
N THR A 48 4.83 -12.36 0.44
CA THR A 48 5.53 -11.07 0.55
C THR A 48 4.92 -10.03 -0.40
N TYR A 49 5.26 -8.76 -0.22
CA TYR A 49 4.81 -7.68 -1.10
C TYR A 49 5.25 -7.92 -2.55
N GLY A 50 6.51 -8.33 -2.78
CA GLY A 50 7.05 -8.61 -4.10
C GLY A 50 6.35 -9.80 -4.76
N GLU A 51 6.13 -10.88 -4.01
CA GLU A 51 5.40 -12.06 -4.49
C GLU A 51 3.96 -11.70 -4.89
N PHE A 52 3.27 -10.91 -4.05
CA PHE A 52 1.92 -10.46 -4.33
C PHE A 52 1.84 -9.52 -5.54
N LYS A 53 2.80 -8.60 -5.65
CA LYS A 53 2.88 -7.61 -6.74
C LYS A 53 3.08 -8.29 -8.10
N ALA A 54 3.83 -9.39 -8.13
CA ALA A 54 4.07 -10.22 -9.32
C ALA A 54 2.84 -11.04 -9.76
N LEU A 55 1.80 -11.17 -8.93
CA LEU A 55 0.57 -11.87 -9.31
C LEU A 55 -0.17 -11.14 -10.43
N SER A 56 -0.91 -11.90 -11.25
CA SER A 56 -1.88 -11.30 -12.17
C SER A 56 -2.99 -10.58 -11.40
N GLU A 57 -3.60 -9.56 -12.01
CA GLU A 57 -4.71 -8.81 -11.39
C GLU A 57 -5.85 -9.71 -10.93
N ARG A 58 -6.12 -10.80 -11.66
CA ARG A 58 -7.15 -11.75 -11.27
C ARG A 58 -6.76 -12.57 -10.04
N GLN A 59 -5.49 -12.94 -9.90
CA GLN A 59 -4.99 -13.62 -8.71
C GLN A 59 -5.01 -12.66 -7.51
N LYS A 60 -4.53 -11.42 -7.65
CA LYS A 60 -4.62 -10.39 -6.59
C LYS A 60 -6.05 -10.23 -6.09
N SER A 61 -6.99 -10.08 -7.01
CA SER A 61 -8.41 -9.99 -6.70
C SER A 61 -8.94 -11.21 -5.93
N ARG A 62 -8.48 -12.41 -6.28
CA ARG A 62 -8.88 -13.64 -5.59
C ARG A 62 -8.29 -13.71 -4.17
N GLU A 63 -7.04 -13.32 -3.98
CA GLU A 63 -6.41 -13.27 -2.66
C GLU A 63 -7.07 -12.23 -1.76
N TYR A 64 -7.36 -11.03 -2.27
CA TYR A 64 -8.15 -10.04 -1.53
C TYR A 64 -9.55 -10.56 -1.16
N GLN A 65 -10.20 -11.30 -2.05
CA GLN A 65 -11.50 -11.93 -1.73
C GLN A 65 -11.39 -12.96 -0.63
N LYS A 66 -10.30 -13.75 -0.54
CA LYS A 66 -10.11 -14.68 0.59
C LYS A 66 -9.96 -13.92 1.91
N LEU A 67 -9.21 -12.82 1.91
CA LEU A 67 -9.03 -11.97 3.08
C LEU A 67 -10.37 -11.38 3.54
N THR A 68 -11.11 -10.76 2.63
CA THR A 68 -12.40 -10.12 2.94
C THR A 68 -13.54 -11.15 3.15
N GLN A 69 -13.41 -12.39 2.68
CA GLN A 69 -14.30 -13.50 3.06
C GLN A 69 -14.28 -13.74 4.57
N HIS A 70 -13.12 -13.61 5.24
CA HIS A 70 -13.03 -13.74 6.69
C HIS A 70 -13.88 -12.68 7.41
N VAL A 71 -13.66 -11.41 7.04
CA VAL A 71 -14.38 -10.27 7.63
C VAL A 71 -15.89 -10.32 7.34
N THR A 72 -16.27 -10.66 6.11
CA THR A 72 -17.70 -10.79 5.74
C THR A 72 -18.36 -12.01 6.38
N SER A 73 -17.60 -13.05 6.72
CA SER A 73 -18.09 -14.17 7.52
C SER A 73 -18.34 -13.75 8.97
N PHE A 74 -17.39 -13.03 9.57
CA PHE A 74 -17.50 -12.43 10.90
C PHE A 74 -18.75 -11.54 11.01
N LEU A 75 -19.00 -10.69 10.01
CA LEU A 75 -20.18 -9.83 9.95
C LEU A 75 -21.50 -10.54 9.62
N GLY A 76 -21.47 -11.84 9.37
CA GLY A 76 -22.70 -12.60 9.11
C GLY A 76 -23.34 -12.34 7.75
N PHE A 77 -22.59 -11.80 6.78
CA PHE A 77 -23.12 -11.44 5.46
C PHE A 77 -23.67 -12.64 4.68
N TRP A 78 -23.24 -13.84 5.05
CA TRP A 78 -23.76 -15.11 4.52
C TRP A 78 -25.26 -15.28 4.76
N LYS A 79 -25.85 -14.67 5.79
CA LYS A 79 -27.30 -14.75 6.10
C LYS A 79 -28.16 -14.17 4.99
N THR A 80 -27.68 -13.10 4.35
CA THR A 80 -28.39 -12.38 3.27
C THR A 80 -27.79 -12.64 1.90
N CYS A 81 -26.81 -13.55 1.79
CA CYS A 81 -26.19 -13.89 0.52
C CYS A 81 -27.08 -14.84 -0.30
N ASN A 82 -27.15 -14.60 -1.62
CA ASN A 82 -27.88 -15.45 -2.56
C ASN A 82 -27.21 -16.82 -2.81
N LEU A 83 -25.91 -16.97 -2.55
CA LEU A 83 -25.19 -18.22 -2.71
C LEU A 83 -25.58 -19.24 -1.62
N SER A 84 -26.15 -20.38 -2.04
CA SER A 84 -26.54 -21.47 -1.14
C SER A 84 -25.36 -22.03 -0.35
N ALA A 85 -24.16 -22.06 -0.93
CA ALA A 85 -22.94 -22.49 -0.26
C ALA A 85 -22.61 -21.64 0.98
N CYS A 86 -22.77 -20.31 0.90
CA CYS A 86 -22.50 -19.43 2.03
C CYS A 86 -23.47 -19.67 3.18
N ARG A 87 -24.77 -19.82 2.89
CA ARG A 87 -25.80 -20.10 3.90
C ARG A 87 -25.57 -21.43 4.60
N ARG A 88 -25.23 -22.49 3.85
CA ARG A 88 -24.96 -23.83 4.40
C ARG A 88 -23.71 -23.85 5.26
N ALA A 89 -22.63 -23.18 4.82
CA ALA A 89 -21.38 -23.11 5.57
C ALA A 89 -21.42 -22.14 6.76
N ARG A 90 -22.50 -21.33 6.89
CA ARG A 90 -22.60 -20.22 7.85
C ARG A 90 -21.39 -19.29 7.81
N ALA A 91 -20.84 -19.10 6.61
CA ALA A 91 -19.65 -18.31 6.34
C ALA A 91 -19.64 -17.88 4.87
N CYS A 92 -18.97 -16.79 4.55
CA CYS A 92 -18.75 -16.37 3.18
C CYS A 92 -17.76 -17.33 2.48
N ARG A 93 -18.22 -18.00 1.42
CA ARG A 93 -17.43 -18.94 0.59
C ARG A 93 -17.45 -18.58 -0.89
N GLY A 94 -18.11 -17.47 -1.24
CA GLY A 94 -18.33 -17.06 -2.61
C GLY A 94 -17.14 -16.31 -3.18
N PHE A 95 -16.83 -16.58 -4.44
CA PHE A 95 -15.94 -15.74 -5.25
C PHE A 95 -16.77 -15.06 -6.33
N LEU A 96 -16.28 -13.91 -6.81
CA LEU A 96 -16.85 -13.27 -7.98
C LEU A 96 -16.68 -14.16 -9.22
N THR A 97 -17.77 -14.35 -9.94
CA THR A 97 -17.79 -15.00 -11.26
C THR A 97 -17.43 -14.00 -12.35
N GLU A 98 -16.98 -14.46 -13.53
CA GLU A 98 -16.72 -13.56 -14.67
C GLU A 98 -17.92 -12.66 -15.01
N ALA A 99 -19.13 -13.19 -14.89
CA ALA A 99 -20.35 -12.42 -15.11
C ALA A 99 -20.49 -11.26 -14.10
N GLN A 100 -20.09 -11.46 -12.84
CA GLN A 100 -20.13 -10.41 -11.80
C GLN A 100 -19.00 -9.38 -11.93
N TYR A 101 -17.83 -9.77 -12.46
CA TYR A 101 -16.78 -8.80 -12.80
C TYR A 101 -17.18 -7.89 -13.95
N ASN A 102 -18.00 -8.39 -14.87
CA ASN A 102 -18.41 -7.68 -16.07
C ASN A 102 -19.84 -7.11 -15.98
N SER A 103 -20.54 -7.28 -14.86
CA SER A 103 -21.92 -6.80 -14.69
C SER A 103 -22.01 -5.28 -14.63
N ASP A 104 -23.21 -4.76 -14.87
CA ASP A 104 -23.60 -3.39 -14.52
C ASP A 104 -24.87 -3.46 -13.63
N PRO A 105 -24.80 -3.04 -12.35
CA PRO A 105 -23.62 -2.53 -11.65
C PRO A 105 -22.49 -3.56 -11.45
N ARG A 106 -21.24 -3.13 -11.64
CA ARG A 106 -20.04 -3.95 -11.44
C ARG A 106 -19.78 -4.25 -9.97
N TYR A 107 -19.31 -5.44 -9.65
CA TYR A 107 -18.83 -5.79 -8.31
C TYR A 107 -17.40 -5.26 -8.06
N HIS A 108 -17.09 -4.90 -6.82
CA HIS A 108 -15.74 -4.50 -6.45
C HIS A 108 -14.83 -5.74 -6.34
N SER A 109 -13.73 -5.75 -7.10
CA SER A 109 -12.86 -6.92 -7.29
C SER A 109 -12.24 -7.49 -6.00
N SER A 110 -11.98 -6.64 -5.01
CA SER A 110 -11.40 -7.06 -3.72
C SER A 110 -12.39 -7.73 -2.76
N TYR A 111 -13.70 -7.69 -3.03
CA TYR A 111 -14.73 -8.17 -2.10
C TYR A 111 -15.51 -9.36 -2.65
N PRO A 112 -15.91 -10.32 -1.80
CA PRO A 112 -16.74 -11.42 -2.23
C PRO A 112 -18.14 -10.94 -2.61
N PRO A 113 -18.92 -11.75 -3.36
CA PRO A 113 -20.27 -11.39 -3.78
C PRO A 113 -21.23 -11.12 -2.63
N CYS A 114 -20.92 -11.57 -1.40
CA CYS A 114 -21.70 -11.27 -0.19
C CYS A 114 -21.75 -9.77 0.17
N VAL A 115 -20.79 -8.96 -0.29
CA VAL A 115 -20.78 -7.49 -0.08
C VAL A 115 -21.78 -6.78 -1.00
N GLY A 116 -22.20 -7.44 -2.08
CA GLY A 116 -23.14 -6.89 -3.07
C GLY A 116 -22.47 -6.09 -4.19
N PRO A 117 -23.25 -5.71 -5.21
CA PRO A 117 -22.77 -4.91 -6.34
C PRO A 117 -22.25 -3.55 -5.87
N ARG A 118 -21.30 -2.96 -6.60
CA ARG A 118 -20.60 -1.69 -6.27
C ARG A 118 -19.97 -1.63 -4.87
N GLY A 119 -19.81 -2.77 -4.20
CA GLY A 119 -19.32 -2.77 -2.82
C GLY A 119 -20.32 -2.14 -1.86
N ALA A 120 -21.63 -2.37 -2.04
CA ALA A 120 -22.70 -1.73 -1.25
C ALA A 120 -22.47 -1.75 0.27
N ARG A 121 -21.81 -2.79 0.79
CA ARG A 121 -21.47 -2.93 2.23
C ARG A 121 -19.98 -2.85 2.53
N GLN A 122 -19.20 -2.22 1.65
CA GLN A 122 -17.75 -2.10 1.79
C GLN A 122 -17.37 -1.39 3.09
N GLN A 123 -18.10 -0.35 3.47
CA GLN A 123 -17.79 0.44 4.68
C GLN A 123 -17.89 -0.40 5.96
N GLU A 124 -18.89 -1.29 6.06
CA GLU A 124 -19.01 -2.22 7.20
C GLU A 124 -17.81 -3.17 7.27
N VAL A 125 -17.32 -3.65 6.11
CA VAL A 125 -16.14 -4.52 6.04
C VAL A 125 -14.89 -3.79 6.50
N LEU A 126 -14.68 -2.55 6.05
CA LEU A 126 -13.52 -1.75 6.46
C LEU A 126 -13.56 -1.42 7.96
N ALA A 127 -14.72 -1.00 8.47
CA ALA A 127 -14.91 -0.67 9.89
C ALA A 127 -14.67 -1.86 10.83
N SER A 128 -14.88 -3.08 10.34
CA SER A 128 -14.79 -4.30 11.15
C SER A 128 -13.52 -5.11 10.87
N PHE A 129 -12.60 -4.57 10.08
CA PHE A 129 -11.43 -5.30 9.61
C PHE A 129 -10.55 -5.72 10.80
N ASN A 130 -10.14 -4.77 11.65
CA ASN A 130 -9.33 -5.03 12.84
C ASN A 130 -10.02 -6.02 13.79
N ALA A 131 -11.29 -5.78 14.12
CA ALA A 131 -12.08 -6.63 15.00
C ALA A 131 -12.18 -8.08 14.48
N ALA A 132 -12.35 -8.28 13.17
CA ALA A 132 -12.42 -9.61 12.58
C ALA A 132 -11.11 -10.41 12.71
N PHE A 133 -9.97 -9.74 12.81
CA PHE A 133 -8.66 -10.35 13.04
C PHE A 133 -8.22 -10.31 14.51
N GLY A 134 -9.10 -9.91 15.43
CA GLY A 134 -8.83 -9.91 16.87
C GLY A 134 -7.96 -8.76 17.35
N TYR A 135 -7.76 -7.73 16.52
CA TYR A 135 -7.14 -6.48 16.96
C TYR A 135 -8.19 -5.66 17.70
N PRO A 136 -7.89 -5.20 18.93
CA PRO A 136 -8.79 -4.30 19.64
C PRO A 136 -9.00 -3.02 18.80
N PRO A 137 -10.16 -2.35 18.89
CA PRO A 137 -10.26 -0.99 18.37
C PRO A 137 -9.17 -0.16 19.04
N ASP A 138 -8.40 0.59 18.25
CA ASP A 138 -7.36 1.46 18.78
C ASP A 138 -8.01 2.38 19.83
N GLU A 139 -7.62 2.26 21.11
CA GLU A 139 -8.13 3.12 22.20
C GLU A 139 -7.56 4.56 22.12
N GLU A 140 -6.83 4.90 21.06
CA GLU A 140 -6.09 6.15 20.92
C GLU A 140 -6.37 6.84 19.57
N ASP A 141 -7.56 7.44 19.45
CA ASP A 141 -7.72 8.72 18.73
C ASP A 141 -7.27 9.88 19.67
N GLU A 142 -6.17 9.69 20.40
CA GLU A 142 -5.48 10.82 21.02
C GLU A 142 -4.66 11.52 19.92
N PRO A 143 -4.88 12.82 19.66
CA PRO A 143 -4.24 13.47 18.53
C PRO A 143 -2.72 13.42 18.71
N LYS A 144 -2.04 12.76 17.77
CA LYS A 144 -0.57 12.64 17.66
C LYS A 144 0.16 14.00 17.49
N TYR A 145 -0.56 15.12 17.59
CA TYR A 145 -0.01 16.48 17.73
C TYR A 145 -0.81 17.33 18.73
N ALA A 146 -0.67 17.04 20.03
CA ALA A 146 -0.77 18.07 21.06
C ALA A 146 0.64 18.60 21.32
N GLY A 147 1.08 19.59 20.54
CA GLY A 147 2.34 20.29 20.76
C GLY A 147 2.35 20.93 22.15
N ARG A 148 3.16 20.39 23.06
CA ARG A 148 3.61 21.06 24.29
C ARG A 148 4.74 22.04 23.91
N GLY A 149 4.48 23.35 23.89
CA GLY A 149 4.75 24.34 24.96
C GLY A 149 5.79 25.37 24.46
N PRO A 150 5.99 26.57 25.06
CA PRO A 150 5.66 26.99 26.43
C PRO A 150 4.96 28.38 26.55
N ASP A 151 4.42 28.66 27.73
CA ASP A 151 4.39 29.93 28.48
C ASP A 151 4.43 31.29 27.74
N GLY A 152 3.42 32.13 28.01
CA GLY A 152 3.55 33.60 28.01
C GLY A 152 2.86 34.34 26.87
N GLY A 153 1.53 34.49 26.93
CA GLY A 153 0.85 35.55 26.17
C GLY A 153 1.01 36.89 26.89
N PRO A 154 1.43 37.99 26.21
CA PRO A 154 1.34 39.30 26.83
C PRO A 154 -0.12 39.75 26.84
N GLU A 155 -0.61 40.08 28.04
CA GLU A 155 -1.76 40.95 28.21
C GLU A 155 -1.48 42.29 27.50
N PHE A 156 -2.31 42.66 26.55
CA PHE A 156 -2.49 44.05 26.15
C PHE A 156 -3.94 44.41 26.44
N GLY A 157 -4.10 45.36 27.38
CA GLY A 157 -5.38 45.88 27.84
C GLY A 157 -6.02 46.92 26.92
#